data_AF-A0AAU7Q5S3-F1
#
_entry.id   AF-A0AAU7Q5S3-F1
#
_cell.length_a   1.000
_cell.length_b   1.000
_cell.length_c   1.000
_cell.angle_alpha   90.00
_cell.angle_beta   90.00
_cell.angle_gamma   90.00
#
_symmetry.space_group_name_H-M   'P 1'
#
loop_
_entity.id
_entity.type
_entity.pdbx_description
1 polymer ?
#
loop_
_entity_poly.entity_id
_entity_poly.type
_entity_poly.pdbx_seq_one_letter_code
_entity_poly.pdbx_strand_id
1 'polypeptide(L)'
;MCLVEWKIKFRPIKPFSPHLNGKVERAQRTDLDEFYSSVNIKDPELQIKLRGWEEYYNKQRSHSTLQGKTPWQRTRKYNSLFK
;
A
#
# COMPACT_ATOMS: atom_id res chain seq x y z
N MET A 1 17.17 -11.51 -9.52
CA MET A 1 17.67 -10.34 -8.78
C MET A 1 17.28 -10.47 -7.32
N CYS A 2 18.21 -10.22 -6.40
CA CYS A 2 18.01 -10.41 -4.96
C CYS A 2 18.14 -9.09 -4.18
N LEU A 3 17.65 -9.04 -2.94
CA LEU A 3 17.68 -7.85 -2.09
C LEU A 3 19.09 -7.27 -1.87
N VAL A 4 20.11 -8.13 -1.93
CA VAL A 4 21.53 -7.78 -1.73
C VAL A 4 22.03 -6.87 -2.84
N GLU A 5 21.64 -7.12 -4.09
CA GLU A 5 22.07 -6.30 -5.25
C GLU A 5 21.62 -4.85 -5.11
N TRP A 6 20.44 -4.61 -4.53
CA TRP A 6 19.88 -3.28 -4.29
C TRP A 6 20.31 -2.67 -2.95
N LYS A 7 21.20 -3.31 -2.20
CA LYS A 7 21.63 -2.91 -0.85
C LYS A 7 20.45 -2.75 0.13
N ILE A 8 19.36 -3.53 -0.06
CA ILE A 8 18.19 -3.52 0.81
C ILE A 8 18.43 -4.51 1.97
N LYS A 9 18.40 -3.99 3.20
CA LYS A 9 18.55 -4.82 4.41
C LYS A 9 17.22 -5.50 4.77
N PHE A 10 17.18 -6.83 4.68
CA PHE A 10 16.04 -7.62 5.17
C PHE A 10 15.96 -7.56 6.70
N ARG A 11 14.75 -7.28 7.23
CA ARG A 11 14.47 -7.20 8.68
C ARG A 11 13.18 -7.96 8.99
N PRO A 12 13.25 -9.24 9.40
CA PRO A 12 12.06 -9.99 9.78
C PRO A 12 11.45 -9.42 11.06
N ILE A 13 10.11 -9.50 11.15
CA ILE A 13 9.36 -9.08 12.32
C ILE A 13 9.47 -10.17 13.39
N LYS A 14 9.73 -9.78 14.64
CA LYS A 14 9.77 -10.73 15.77
C LYS A 14 8.40 -11.40 15.92
N PRO A 15 8.34 -12.72 16.21
CA PRO A 15 7.09 -13.38 16.55
C PRO A 15 6.31 -12.63 17.64
N PHE A 16 4.98 -12.72 17.60
CA PHE A 16 4.06 -12.08 18.57
C PHE A 16 4.15 -10.54 18.63
N SER A 17 4.57 -9.90 17.54
CA SER A 17 4.64 -8.42 17.43
C SER A 17 3.72 -7.85 16.34
N PRO A 18 2.39 -8.09 16.40
CA PRO A 18 1.45 -7.69 15.34
C PRO A 18 1.38 -6.17 15.15
N HIS A 19 1.64 -5.38 16.19
CA HIS A 19 1.68 -3.92 16.12
C HIS A 19 2.72 -3.39 15.11
N LEU A 20 3.78 -4.15 14.83
CA LEU A 20 4.79 -3.79 13.83
C LEU A 20 4.28 -3.96 12.38
N ASN A 21 3.28 -4.81 12.18
CA ASN A 21 2.70 -5.11 10.87
C ASN A 21 1.36 -4.39 10.61
N GLY A 22 0.81 -3.70 11.61
CA GLY A 22 -0.56 -3.17 11.55
C GLY A 22 -0.84 -2.19 10.39
N LYS A 23 0.18 -1.52 9.84
CA LYS A 23 0.01 -0.69 8.63
C LYS A 23 -0.24 -1.54 7.38
N VAL A 24 0.52 -2.63 7.23
CA VAL A 24 0.38 -3.57 6.10
C VAL A 24 -0.97 -4.26 6.20
N GLU A 25 -1.32 -4.76 7.38
CA GLU A 25 -2.60 -5.44 7.63
C GLU A 25 -3.80 -4.52 7.39
N ARG A 26 -3.71 -3.23 7.76
CA ARG A 26 -4.78 -2.27 7.49
C ARG A 26 -4.97 -2.03 5.99
N ALA A 27 -3.87 -1.85 5.24
CA ALA A 27 -3.94 -1.67 3.79
C ALA A 27 -4.55 -2.92 3.11
N GLN A 28 -4.05 -4.10 3.45
CA GLN A 28 -4.56 -5.37 2.90
C GLN A 28 -6.03 -5.61 3.21
N ARG A 29 -6.47 -5.32 4.44
CA ARG A 29 -7.89 -5.41 4.82
C ARG A 29 -8.74 -4.45 4.00
N THR A 30 -8.29 -3.21 3.80
CA THR A 30 -8.99 -2.26 2.95
C THR A 30 -9.11 -2.74 1.49
N ASP A 31 -8.06 -3.33 0.93
CA ASP A 31 -8.12 -3.92 -0.40
C ASP A 31 -9.10 -5.10 -0.46
N LEU A 32 -9.13 -5.94 0.58
CA LEU A 32 -10.10 -7.04 0.70
C LEU A 32 -11.54 -6.54 0.79
N ASP A 33 -11.79 -5.58 1.66
CA ASP A 33 -13.13 -5.09 1.98
C ASP A 33 -13.73 -4.23 0.86
N GLU A 34 -12.91 -3.49 0.11
CA GLU A 34 -13.41 -2.53 -0.89
C GLU A 34 -13.18 -3.00 -2.34
N PHE A 35 -12.01 -3.56 -2.66
CA PHE A 35 -11.70 -4.00 -4.03
C PHE A 35 -12.12 -5.45 -4.27
N TYR A 36 -11.57 -6.39 -3.49
CA TYR A 36 -11.84 -7.81 -3.73
C TYR A 36 -13.29 -8.23 -3.44
N SER A 37 -14.00 -7.47 -2.58
CA SER A 37 -15.44 -7.65 -2.36
C SER A 37 -16.29 -7.26 -3.58
N SER A 38 -15.77 -6.42 -4.49
CA SER A 38 -16.52 -5.84 -5.61
C SER A 38 -16.10 -6.38 -6.99
N VAL A 39 -15.05 -7.19 -7.07
CA VAL A 39 -14.54 -7.74 -8.35
C VAL A 39 -14.62 -9.26 -8.42
N ASN A 40 -14.74 -9.79 -9.65
CA ASN A 40 -14.57 -11.21 -9.91
C ASN A 40 -13.08 -11.55 -10.01
N ILE A 41 -12.59 -12.44 -9.14
CA ILE A 41 -11.17 -12.84 -9.09
C ILE A 41 -10.76 -13.62 -10.35
N LYS A 42 -11.71 -14.21 -11.08
CA LYS A 42 -11.45 -14.94 -12.33
C LYS A 42 -11.55 -14.05 -13.57
N ASP A 43 -11.74 -12.74 -13.39
CA ASP A 43 -11.83 -11.79 -14.49
C ASP A 43 -10.49 -11.71 -15.25
N PRO A 44 -10.46 -11.92 -16.58
CA PRO A 44 -9.23 -11.78 -17.36
C PRO A 44 -8.63 -10.37 -17.29
N GLU A 45 -9.44 -9.34 -16.99
CA GLU A 45 -9.01 -7.95 -16.84
C GLU A 45 -8.72 -7.56 -15.37
N LEU A 46 -8.67 -8.51 -14.44
CA LEU A 46 -8.46 -8.23 -13.01
C LEU A 46 -7.22 -7.35 -12.77
N GLN A 47 -6.14 -7.57 -13.53
CA GLN A 47 -4.91 -6.79 -13.43
C GLN A 47 -5.11 -5.31 -13.79
N ILE A 48 -5.94 -5.03 -14.79
CA ILE A 48 -6.25 -3.65 -15.21
C ILE A 48 -7.08 -2.97 -14.11
N LYS A 49 -8.07 -3.68 -13.57
CA LYS A 49 -8.91 -3.21 -12.47
C LYS A 49 -8.08 -2.96 -11.20
N LEU A 50 -7.15 -3.86 -10.88
CA LEU A 50 -6.23 -3.70 -9.75
C LEU A 50 -5.35 -2.47 -9.91
N ARG A 51 -4.81 -2.23 -11.11
CA ARG A 51 -4.04 -1.00 -11.37
C ARG A 51 -4.89 0.25 -11.20
N GLY A 52 -6.13 0.24 -11.68
CA GLY A 52 -7.09 1.34 -11.46
C GLY A 52 -7.35 1.58 -9.98
N TRP A 53 -7.52 0.51 -9.21
CA TRP A 53 -7.66 0.57 -7.75
C TRP A 53 -6.43 1.16 -7.07
N GLU A 54 -5.23 0.70 -7.41
CA GLU A 54 -3.98 1.22 -6.86
C GLU A 54 -3.79 2.72 -7.15
N GLU A 55 -4.14 3.16 -8.36
CA GLU A 55 -4.08 4.57 -8.73
C GLU A 55 -5.08 5.41 -7.93
N TYR A 56 -6.32 4.94 -7.79
CA TYR A 56 -7.33 5.58 -6.94
C TYR A 56 -6.86 5.66 -5.49
N TYR A 57 -6.47 4.54 -4.88
CA TYR A 57 -6.07 4.44 -3.49
C TYR A 57 -4.87 5.35 -3.15
N ASN A 58 -3.88 5.40 -4.05
CA ASN A 58 -2.64 6.14 -3.81
C ASN A 58 -2.74 7.63 -4.14
N LYS A 59 -3.56 8.02 -5.13
CA LYS A 59 -3.56 9.41 -5.67
C LYS A 59 -4.84 10.18 -5.39
N GLN A 60 -5.98 9.52 -5.23
CA GLN A 60 -7.29 10.18 -5.17
C GLN A 60 -7.98 9.99 -3.80
N ARG A 61 -7.84 8.81 -3.20
CA ARG A 61 -8.44 8.51 -1.90
C ARG A 61 -7.87 9.40 -0.81
N SER A 62 -8.75 10.05 -0.04
CA SER A 62 -8.37 10.79 1.16
C SER A 62 -8.18 9.83 2.34
N HIS A 63 -7.13 10.05 3.13
CA HIS A 63 -6.83 9.22 4.30
C HIS A 63 -6.92 10.05 5.58
N SER A 64 -7.79 9.63 6.51
CA SER A 64 -8.01 10.35 7.77
C SER A 64 -6.73 10.47 8.61
N THR A 65 -5.94 9.40 8.69
CA THR A 65 -4.62 9.40 9.36
C THR A 65 -3.61 10.36 8.70
N LEU A 66 -3.84 10.75 7.44
CA LEU A 66 -3.00 11.68 6.70
C LEU A 66 -3.62 13.08 6.60
N GLN A 67 -4.58 13.43 7.47
CA GLN A 67 -5.29 14.73 7.45
C GLN A 67 -5.96 14.99 6.09
N GLY A 68 -6.56 13.95 5.51
CA GLY A 68 -7.23 14.01 4.21
C GLY A 68 -6.30 13.98 3.00
N LYS A 69 -4.97 13.97 3.20
CA LYS A 69 -4.00 13.87 2.10
C LYS A 69 -3.92 12.45 1.56
N THR A 70 -3.53 12.34 0.30
CA THR A 70 -3.29 11.03 -0.32
C THR A 70 -1.90 10.50 0.05
N PRO A 71 -1.68 9.17 -0.01
CA PRO A 71 -0.37 8.59 0.22
C PRO A 71 0.69 9.21 -0.69
N TRP A 72 0.37 9.48 -1.95
CA TRP A 72 1.28 10.12 -2.90
C TRP A 72 1.69 11.53 -2.47
N GLN A 73 0.76 12.36 -2.01
CA GLN A 73 1.06 13.70 -1.50
C GLN A 73 1.96 13.64 -0.25
N ARG A 74 1.73 12.65 0.63
CA ARG A 74 2.56 12.45 1.83
C ARG A 74 3.99 12.07 1.48
N THR A 75 4.16 11.13 0.54
CA THR A 75 5.48 10.67 0.07
C THR A 75 6.24 11.80 -0.62
N ARG A 76 5.57 12.57 -1.48
CA ARG A 76 6.19 13.71 -2.16
C ARG A 76 6.72 14.77 -1.17
N LYS A 77 5.97 15.05 -0.10
CA LYS A 77 6.44 15.93 1.00
C LYS A 77 7.67 15.37 1.71
N TYR A 78 7.73 14.06 1.94
CA TYR A 78 8.92 13.44 2.54
C TYR A 78 10.14 13.55 1.63
N ASN A 79 10.00 13.27 0.34
CA ASN A 79 11.12 13.35 -0.60
C ASN A 79 11.69 14.77 -0.73
N SER A 80 10.87 15.82 -0.53
CA SER A 80 11.38 17.20 -0.46
C SER A 80 12.13 17.53 0.83
N LEU A 81 11.95 16.76 1.91
CA LEU A 81 12.60 16.99 3.21
C LEU A 81 13.96 16.28 3.35
N PHE A 82 14.26 15.34 2.46
CA PHE A 82 15.54 14.61 2.40
C PHE A 82 16.43 15.08 1.23
N LYS A 83 16.14 16.27 0.68
CA LYS A 83 17.05 16.99 -0.21
C LYS A 83 17.96 17.90 0.59
#